data_AF-A0A8T3XKW8-F1
#
_entry.id   AF-A0A8T3XKW8-F1
#
_cell.length_a   1.000
_cell.length_b   1.000
_cell.length_c   1.000
_cell.angle_alpha   90.00
_cell.angle_beta   90.00
_cell.angle_gamma   90.00
#
_symmetry.space_group_name_H-M   'P 1'
#
loop_
_entity.id
_entity.type
_entity.pdbx_description
1 polymer ?
#
loop_
_entity_poly.entity_id
_entity_poly.type
_entity_poly.pdbx_seq_one_letter_code
_entity_poly.pdbx_strand_id
1 'polypeptide(L)'
;MNTQINVRLPEKVLVSAKSYAEKHGFNSIQEFIKDAIREKLFEKPEISKEELALVRKLVEVSEKKNLYGTEEQLFKKLKRR
;
A
#
# COMPACT_ATOMS: atom_id res chain seq x y z
N MET A 1 11.55 -0.12 27.96
CA MET A 1 12.71 -1.00 27.75
C MET A 1 13.11 -0.90 26.28
N ASN A 2 14.35 -0.54 25.97
CA ASN A 2 14.84 -0.56 24.59
C ASN A 2 15.58 -1.88 24.37
N THR A 3 15.06 -2.71 23.47
CA THR A 3 15.66 -4.01 23.12
C THR A 3 16.47 -3.85 21.85
N GLN A 4 17.75 -4.23 21.89
CA GLN A 4 18.60 -4.26 20.70
C GLN A 4 18.45 -5.59 19.97
N ILE A 5 18.23 -5.53 18.65
CA ILE A 5 18.14 -6.71 17.79
C ILE A 5 19.36 -6.71 16.87
N ASN A 6 20.13 -7.79 16.87
CA ASN A 6 21.24 -7.99 15.95
C ASN A 6 20.79 -8.86 14.78
N VAL A 7 20.82 -8.31 13.57
CA VAL A 7 20.40 -9.00 12.34
C VAL A 7 21.55 -9.02 11.35
N ARG A 8 21.77 -10.17 10.71
CA ARG A 8 22.71 -10.30 9.59
C ARG A 8 21.97 -10.00 8.29
N LEU A 9 22.41 -8.99 7.56
CA LEU A 9 21.84 -8.59 6.28
C LEU A 9 22.82 -8.87 5.14
N PRO A 10 22.34 -9.33 3.97
CA PRO A 10 23.17 -9.37 2.78
C PRO A 10 23.70 -7.97 2.43
N GLU A 11 24.94 -7.90 1.94
CA GLU A 11 25.60 -6.62 1.64
C GLU A 11 24.79 -5.74 0.68
N LYS A 12 24.21 -6.34 -0.37
CA LYS A 12 23.33 -5.63 -1.31
C LYS A 12 22.15 -4.94 -0.62
N VAL A 13 21.54 -5.63 0.35
CA VAL A 13 20.39 -5.09 1.10
C VAL A 13 20.83 -3.92 1.97
N LEU A 14 21.99 -4.03 2.62
CA LEU A 14 22.55 -2.97 3.45
C LEU A 14 22.85 -1.71 2.63
N VAL A 15 23.48 -1.88 1.46
CA VAL A 15 23.80 -0.76 0.55
C VAL A 15 22.54 -0.08 0.02
N SER A 16 21.55 -0.86 -0.43
CA SER A 16 20.28 -0.30 -0.91
C SER A 16 19.51 0.42 0.20
N ALA A 17 19.44 -0.17 1.40
CA ALA A 17 18.78 0.45 2.55
C ALA A 17 19.46 1.75 2.99
N LYS A 18 20.80 1.80 2.97
CA LYS A 18 21.54 3.03 3.27
C LYS A 18 21.26 4.13 2.26
N SER A 19 21.31 3.81 0.96
CA SER A 19 21.00 4.78 -0.10
C SER A 19 19.57 5.29 -0.02
N TYR A 20 18.62 4.40 0.31
CA TYR A 20 17.22 4.79 0.50
C TYR A 20 17.06 5.74 1.70
N ALA A 21 17.68 5.41 2.83
CA ALA A 21 17.65 6.20 4.06
C ALA A 21 18.17 7.62 3.83
N GLU A 22 19.32 7.77 3.15
CA GLU A 22 19.91 9.07 2.82
C GLU A 22 19.01 9.90 1.90
N LYS A 23 18.40 9.28 0.88
CA LYS A 23 17.52 9.98 -0.08
C LYS A 23 16.22 10.48 0.54
N HIS A 24 15.69 9.78 1.53
CA HIS A 24 14.41 10.10 2.17
C HIS A 24 14.58 10.86 3.49
N GLY A 25 15.80 11.31 3.82
CA GLY A 25 16.06 12.19 4.96
C GLY A 25 16.08 11.49 6.33
N PHE A 26 16.30 10.17 6.37
CA PHE A 26 16.47 9.46 7.62
C PHE A 26 17.85 9.74 8.22
N ASN A 27 17.94 9.90 9.55
CA ASN A 27 19.21 10.21 10.23
C ASN A 27 20.14 8.99 10.30
N SER A 28 19.57 7.78 10.27
CA SER A 28 20.33 6.53 10.27
C SER A 28 19.57 5.39 9.61
N ILE A 29 20.30 4.36 9.19
CA ILE A 29 19.69 3.11 8.69
C ILE A 29 18.84 2.42 9.76
N GLN A 30 19.18 2.58 11.05
CA GLN A 30 18.41 1.99 12.16
C GLN A 30 17.06 2.68 12.33
N GLU A 31 16.98 3.98 12.07
CA GLU A 31 15.74 4.74 12.04
C GLU A 31 14.83 4.25 10.91
N PHE A 32 15.39 4.15 9.70
CA PHE A 32 14.68 3.58 8.55
C PHE A 32 14.15 2.16 8.82
N ILE A 33 14.97 1.28 9.39
CA ILE A 33 14.54 -0.10 9.71
C ILE A 33 13.41 -0.09 10.76
N LYS A 34 13.49 0.76 11.78
CA LYS A 34 12.43 0.88 12.79
C LYS A 34 11.12 1.34 12.16
N ASP A 35 11.16 2.35 11.30
CA ASP A 35 9.97 2.87 10.64
C ASP A 35 9.39 1.86 9.66
N ALA A 36 10.21 1.19 8.85
CA ALA A 36 9.75 0.14 7.94
C ALA A 36 9.08 -1.04 8.69
N ILE A 37 9.62 -1.44 9.85
CA ILE A 37 9.00 -2.47 10.70
C ILE A 37 7.68 -1.94 11.27
N ARG A 38 7.64 -0.68 11.72
CA ARG A 38 6.45 -0.05 12.28
C ARG A 38 5.33 0.03 11.25
N GLU A 39 5.64 0.48 10.04
CA GLU A 39 4.75 0.53 8.89
C GLU A 39 4.11 -0.85 8.69
N LYS A 40 4.93 -1.89 8.59
CA LYS A 40 4.44 -3.24 8.31
C LYS A 40 3.56 -3.84 9.42
N LEU A 41 3.80 -3.44 10.68
CA LEU A 41 3.11 -3.99 11.84
C LEU A 41 1.87 -3.17 12.25
N PHE A 42 1.89 -1.86 12.07
CA PHE A 42 0.92 -0.94 12.65
C PHE A 42 0.17 -0.09 11.63
N GLU A 43 0.72 0.11 10.43
CA GLU A 43 -0.09 0.71 9.37
C GLU A 43 -1.08 -0.33 8.88
N LYS A 44 -2.36 -0.05 9.17
CA LYS A 44 -3.45 -0.78 8.54
C LYS A 44 -3.33 -0.50 7.05
N PRO A 45 -3.39 -1.53 6.18
CA PRO A 45 -3.41 -1.28 4.75
C PRO A 45 -4.58 -0.33 4.45
N GLU A 46 -4.32 0.75 3.70
CA GLU A 46 -5.34 1.74 3.32
C GLU A 46 -6.57 1.09 2.67
N ILE A 47 -6.35 -0.09 2.07
CA ILE A 47 -7.39 -0.95 1.51
C ILE A 47 -7.38 -2.26 2.29
N SER A 48 -8.44 -2.51 3.03
CA SER A 48 -8.67 -3.80 3.69
C SER A 48 -8.77 -4.93 2.65
N LYS A 49 -8.44 -6.16 3.06
CA LYS A 49 -8.64 -7.35 2.21
C LYS A 49 -10.10 -7.49 1.74
N GLU A 50 -11.04 -7.02 2.55
CA GLU A 50 -12.47 -7.03 2.25
C GLU A 50 -12.82 -6.03 1.14
N GLU A 51 -12.28 -4.81 1.20
CA GLU A 51 -12.44 -3.81 0.14
C GLU A 51 -11.80 -4.27 -1.17
N LEU A 52 -10.62 -4.89 -1.12
CA LEU A 52 -10.01 -5.49 -2.31
C LEU A 52 -10.90 -6.58 -2.93
N ALA A 53 -11.53 -7.41 -2.09
CA ALA A 53 -12.46 -8.44 -2.55
C ALA A 53 -13.75 -7.83 -3.12
N LEU A 54 -14.24 -6.73 -2.54
CA LEU A 54 -15.40 -5.99 -3.04
C LEU A 54 -15.11 -5.40 -4.43
N VAL A 55 -13.96 -4.74 -4.61
CA VAL A 55 -13.53 -4.17 -5.90
C VAL A 55 -13.44 -5.26 -6.95
N ARG A 56 -12.82 -6.40 -6.65
CA ARG A 56 -12.74 -7.54 -7.59
C ARG A 56 -14.12 -8.05 -7.99
N LYS A 57 -15.04 -8.23 -7.03
CA LYS A 57 -16.42 -8.65 -7.32
C LYS A 57 -17.16 -7.61 -8.16
N LEU A 58 -16.96 -6.32 -7.91
CA LEU A 58 -17.56 -5.24 -8.70
C LEU A 58 -17.05 -5.25 -10.15
N VAL A 59 -15.76 -5.47 -10.36
CA VAL A 59 -15.18 -5.62 -11.70
C VAL A 59 -15.78 -6.83 -12.42
N GLU A 60 -15.79 -8.01 -11.78
CA GLU A 60 -16.39 -9.21 -12.37
C GLU A 60 -17.87 -9.05 -12.73
N VAL A 61 -18.66 -8.41 -11.85
CA VAL A 61 -20.07 -8.15 -12.13
C VAL A 61 -20.23 -7.14 -13.25
N SER A 62 -19.37 -6.14 -13.32
CA SER A 62 -19.39 -5.11 -14.36
C SER A 62 -19.02 -5.68 -15.73
N GLU A 63 -18.02 -6.56 -15.79
CA GLU A 63 -17.65 -7.31 -17.01
C GLU A 63 -18.78 -8.22 -17.48
N LYS A 64 -19.30 -9.07 -16.58
CA LYS A 64 -20.37 -10.03 -16.93
C LYS A 64 -21.65 -9.35 -17.40
N LYS A 65 -21.97 -8.18 -16.85
CA LYS A 65 -23.18 -7.42 -17.20
C LYS A 65 -22.90 -6.32 -18.23
N ASN A 66 -21.68 -6.24 -18.75
CA ASN A 66 -21.21 -5.22 -19.70
C ASN A 66 -21.63 -3.79 -19.28
N LEU A 67 -21.44 -3.47 -18.00
CA LEU A 67 -21.92 -2.22 -17.37
C LEU A 67 -21.01 -1.02 -17.63
N TYR A 68 -20.01 -1.18 -18.49
CA TYR A 68 -19.18 -0.08 -18.95
C TYR A 68 -20.05 0.89 -19.77
N GLY A 69 -20.09 2.14 -19.34
CA GLY A 69 -20.82 3.21 -19.99
C GLY A 69 -19.98 4.47 -20.05
N THR A 70 -20.43 5.44 -20.84
CA THR A 70 -19.78 6.75 -20.88
C THR A 70 -20.15 7.59 -19.65
N GLU A 71 -19.33 8.59 -19.36
CA GLU A 71 -19.57 9.54 -18.27
C GLU A 71 -20.97 10.18 -18.34
N GLU A 72 -21.42 10.55 -19.54
CA GLU A 72 -22.77 11.08 -19.78
C GLU A 72 -23.89 10.11 -19.38
N GLN A 73 -23.71 8.81 -19.66
CA GLN A 73 -24.67 7.78 -19.30
C GLN A 73 -24.73 7.55 -17.78
N LEU A 74 -23.59 7.63 -17.11
CA LEU A 74 -23.49 7.55 -15.65
C LEU A 74 -24.21 8.73 -14.99
N PHE A 75 -23.91 9.96 -15.43
CA PHE A 75 -24.55 11.17 -14.89
C PHE A 75 -26.06 11.20 -15.13
N LYS A 76 -26.53 10.73 -16.29
CA LYS A 76 -27.97 10.64 -16.59
C LYS A 76 -28.70 9.62 -15.69
N LYS A 77 -28.03 8.54 -15.27
CA LYS A 77 -28.57 7.57 -14.30
C LYS A 77 -28.55 8.10 -12.87
N LEU A 78 -27.51 8.83 -12.47
CA LEU A 78 -27.38 9.39 -11.12
C LEU A 78 -28.30 10.58 -10.85
N LYS A 79 -28.62 11.39 -11.87
CA LYS A 79 -29.55 12.54 -11.75
C LYS A 79 -31.02 12.17 -11.52
N ARG A 80 -31.39 10.89 -11.55
CA ARG A 80 -32.78 10.41 -11.41
C ARG A 80 -33.13 9.87 -10.02
N ARG A 81 -32.44 10.33 -8.97
CA ARG A 81 -32.85 10.14 -7.58
C ARG A 81 -33.06 11.46 -6.88
#